data_AF-A0AAV6X486-F1
#
_entry.id   AF-A0AAV6X486-F1
#
_cell.length_a   1.000
_cell.length_b   1.000
_cell.length_c   1.000
_cell.angle_alpha   90.00
_cell.angle_beta   90.00
_cell.angle_gamma   90.00
#
_symmetry.space_group_name_H-M   'P 1'
#
loop_
_entity.id
_entity.type
_entity.pdbx_description
1 polymer ?
#
loop_
_entity_poly.entity_id
_entity_poly.type
_entity_poly.pdbx_seq_one_letter_code
_entity_poly.pdbx_strand_id
1 'polypeptide(L)'
;MVHMGCEKKQKTIAIGPWGGLGADPFDDGIYDGVKKITVNFGSCINLIEIVYQKNCKQVVKSHGRWGGQNTNQVNCLIFFMMKIII
;
A
#
# COMPACT_ATOMS: atom_id res chain seq x y z
N MET A 1 -20.01 25.32 25.07
CA MET A 1 -19.80 25.04 23.64
C MET A 1 -18.35 24.65 23.45
N VAL A 2 -18.04 23.36 23.48
CA VAL A 2 -16.68 22.88 23.21
C VAL A 2 -16.40 23.05 21.73
N HIS A 3 -15.40 23.87 21.38
CA HIS A 3 -14.86 23.92 20.03
C HIS A 3 -14.36 22.51 19.69
N MET A 4 -15.06 21.79 18.83
CA MET A 4 -14.47 20.65 18.10
C MET A 4 -13.34 21.24 17.26
N GLY A 5 -12.10 21.03 17.69
CA GLY A 5 -10.94 21.39 16.91
C GLY A 5 -11.03 20.72 15.54
N CYS A 6 -10.86 21.51 14.48
CA CYS A 6 -10.72 21.02 13.12
C CYS A 6 -9.54 20.04 13.09
N GLU A 7 -9.80 18.76 12.84
CA GLU A 7 -8.76 17.76 12.65
C GLU A 7 -7.84 18.24 11.52
N LYS A 8 -6.56 18.46 11.84
CA LYS A 8 -5.57 18.88 10.85
C LYS A 8 -5.43 17.74 9.84
N LYS A 9 -6.04 17.89 8.65
CA LYS A 9 -5.84 16.97 7.53
C LYS A 9 -4.34 16.87 7.23
N GLN A 10 -3.77 15.71 7.50
CA GLN A 10 -2.38 15.42 7.18
C GLN A 10 -2.23 15.51 5.66
N LYS A 11 -1.41 16.46 5.17
CA LYS A 11 -1.14 16.60 3.73
C LYS A 11 -0.19 15.48 3.30
N THR A 12 -0.69 14.53 2.53
CA THR A 12 0.09 13.51 1.84
C THR A 12 0.24 13.87 0.37
N ILE A 13 1.38 13.51 -0.22
CA ILE A 13 1.59 13.62 -1.65
C ILE A 13 1.13 12.29 -2.27
N ALA A 14 0.07 12.34 -3.07
CA ALA A 14 -0.36 11.23 -3.91
C ALA A 14 0.26 11.42 -5.31
N ILE A 15 0.89 10.36 -5.84
CA ILE A 15 1.42 10.33 -7.21
C ILE A 15 0.95 9.02 -7.86
N GLY A 16 0.47 9.10 -9.11
CA GLY A 16 -0.22 8.00 -9.79
C GLY A 16 -1.76 8.23 -9.80
N PRO A 17 -2.56 7.19 -10.11
CA PRO A 17 -2.15 5.83 -10.46
C PRO A 17 -1.46 5.77 -11.83
N TRP A 18 -0.67 4.72 -12.05
CA TRP A 18 -0.15 4.38 -13.36
C TRP A 18 -0.74 3.05 -13.82
N GLY A 19 -0.75 2.77 -15.12
CA GLY A 19 -1.37 1.57 -15.69
C GLY A 19 -2.68 1.84 -16.44
N GLY A 20 -3.45 0.78 -16.67
CA GLY A 20 -4.71 0.81 -17.42
C GLY A 20 -5.94 1.12 -16.55
N LEU A 21 -7.10 1.31 -17.20
CA LEU A 21 -8.38 1.62 -16.54
C LEU A 21 -9.12 0.39 -15.97
N GLY A 22 -8.49 -0.79 -15.97
CA GLY A 22 -9.12 -2.05 -15.56
C GLY A 22 -8.99 -2.34 -14.06
N ALA A 23 -9.82 -3.28 -13.59
CA ALA A 23 -9.95 -3.73 -12.19
C ALA A 23 -10.56 -2.71 -11.21
N ASP A 24 -10.95 -3.21 -10.03
CA ASP A 24 -11.52 -2.38 -8.97
C ASP A 24 -10.41 -1.50 -8.35
N PRO A 25 -10.62 -0.18 -8.22
CA PRO A 25 -9.65 0.70 -7.59
C PRO A 25 -9.51 0.39 -6.10
N PHE A 26 -8.31 0.57 -5.57
CA PHE A 26 -8.04 0.46 -4.14
C PHE A 26 -7.18 1.64 -3.66
N ASP A 27 -7.44 2.09 -2.43
CA ASP A 27 -6.62 3.03 -1.68
C ASP A 27 -6.59 2.55 -0.21
N ASP A 28 -5.42 2.15 0.27
CA ASP A 28 -5.29 1.65 1.64
C ASP A 28 -5.32 2.77 2.69
N GLY A 29 -5.16 4.03 2.27
CA GLY A 29 -5.04 5.19 3.12
C GLY A 29 -3.63 5.40 3.70
N ILE A 30 -3.54 6.16 4.79
CA ILE A 30 -2.27 6.63 5.36
C ILE A 30 -1.88 5.81 6.58
N TYR A 31 -0.67 5.24 6.53
CA TYR A 31 -0.06 4.46 7.60
C TYR A 31 1.20 5.14 8.12
N ASP A 32 1.65 4.71 9.30
CA ASP A 32 2.85 5.27 9.94
C ASP A 32 4.11 4.75 9.24
N GLY A 33 4.03 3.60 8.56
CA GLY A 33 5.13 3.01 7.80
C GLY A 33 4.75 1.77 7.03
N VAL A 34 5.65 1.34 6.14
CA VAL A 34 5.60 0.05 5.46
C VAL A 34 6.69 -0.85 6.05
N LYS A 35 6.34 -2.10 6.38
CA LYS A 35 7.25 -3.11 6.95
C LYS A 35 7.68 -4.14 5.93
N LYS A 36 6.75 -4.60 5.09
CA LYS A 36 7.00 -5.63 4.10
C LYS A 36 6.09 -5.44 2.90
N ILE A 37 6.61 -5.71 1.72
CA ILE A 37 5.81 -5.82 0.49
C ILE A 37 6.08 -7.20 -0.11
N THR A 38 4.99 -7.90 -0.40
CA THR A 38 4.98 -9.20 -1.07
C THR A 38 4.31 -9.03 -2.42
N VAL A 39 4.97 -9.44 -3.50
CA VAL A 39 4.42 -9.42 -4.85
C VAL A 39 4.39 -10.84 -5.39
N ASN A 40 3.21 -11.30 -5.76
CA ASN A 40 2.98 -12.56 -6.46
C ASN A 40 2.69 -12.28 -7.93
N PHE A 41 3.40 -12.97 -8.81
CA PHE A 41 3.43 -12.66 -10.24
C PHE A 41 3.69 -13.90 -11.13
N GLY A 42 3.29 -13.78 -12.38
CA GLY A 42 3.57 -14.70 -13.49
C GLY A 42 4.06 -13.92 -14.71
N SER A 43 3.26 -13.86 -15.77
CA SER A 43 3.48 -12.95 -16.90
C SER A 43 3.18 -11.48 -16.58
N CYS A 44 2.41 -11.24 -15.53
CA CYS A 44 2.07 -9.94 -14.97
C CYS A 44 1.99 -10.02 -13.44
N ILE A 45 1.83 -8.89 -12.75
CA ILE A 45 1.56 -8.85 -11.31
C ILE A 45 0.13 -9.33 -11.06
N ASN A 46 -0.02 -10.30 -10.15
CA ASN A 46 -1.31 -10.92 -9.84
C ASN A 46 -1.85 -10.45 -8.49
N LEU A 47 -0.97 -10.33 -7.49
CA LEU A 47 -1.30 -9.94 -6.13
C LEU A 47 -0.18 -9.11 -5.51
N ILE A 48 -0.57 -8.01 -4.87
CA ILE A 48 0.31 -7.20 -4.03
C ILE A 48 -0.23 -7.25 -2.61
N GLU A 49 0.60 -7.63 -1.66
CA GLU A 49 0.29 -7.56 -0.24
C GLU A 49 1.30 -6.66 0.47
N ILE A 50 0.79 -5.79 1.33
CA ILE A 50 1.58 -4.82 2.07
C ILE A 50 1.28 -4.97 3.57
N VAL A 51 2.35 -5.07 4.34
CA VAL A 51 2.30 -5.03 5.81
C VAL A 51 2.69 -3.62 6.23
N TYR A 52 1.73 -2.89 6.79
CA TYR A 52 1.88 -1.55 7.30
C TYR A 52 2.05 -1.52 8.82
N GLN A 53 2.55 -0.41 9.33
CA GLN A 53 2.48 -0.04 10.75
C GLN A 53 1.42 1.05 10.95
N LYS A 54 0.50 0.86 11.91
CA LYS A 54 -0.44 1.89 12.38
C LYS A 54 -0.60 1.81 13.89
N ASN A 55 -0.38 2.91 14.61
CA ASN A 55 -0.52 3.01 16.06
C ASN A 55 0.22 1.86 16.80
N CYS A 56 1.49 1.63 16.41
CA CYS A 56 2.34 0.54 16.92
C CYS A 56 1.84 -0.89 16.64
N LYS A 57 0.83 -1.08 15.79
CA LYS A 57 0.31 -2.39 15.37
C LYS A 57 0.57 -2.63 13.88
N GLN A 58 0.61 -3.90 13.48
CA GLN A 58 0.71 -4.27 12.07
C GLN A 58 -0.67 -4.38 11.44
N VAL A 59 -0.81 -3.90 10.20
CA VAL A 59 -2.03 -4.01 9.39
C VAL A 59 -1.62 -4.61 8.05
N VAL A 60 -2.32 -5.65 7.62
CA VAL A 60 -2.08 -6.32 6.33
C VAL A 60 -3.17 -5.93 5.35
N LYS A 61 -2.77 -5.56 4.12
CA LYS A 61 -3.66 -5.24 3.00
C LYS A 61 -3.20 -6.01 1.78
N SER A 62 -4.13 -6.65 1.07
CA SER A 62 -3.82 -7.51 -0.05
C SER A 62 -4.78 -7.20 -1.20
N HIS A 63 -4.23 -6.94 -2.39
CA HIS A 63 -4.95 -6.50 -3.58
C HIS A 63 -4.64 -7.38 -4.76
N GLY A 64 -5.68 -7.73 -5.52
CA GLY A 64 -5.59 -8.68 -6.62
C GLY A 64 -5.97 -10.09 -6.20
N ARG A 65 -5.46 -11.10 -6.92
CA ARG A 65 -5.80 -12.51 -6.69
C ARG A 65 -4.54 -13.35 -6.74
N TRP A 66 -4.51 -14.38 -5.90
CA TRP A 66 -3.44 -15.37 -5.97
C TRP A 66 -3.42 -16.00 -7.36
N GLY A 67 -2.28 -15.91 -8.04
CA GLY A 67 -2.11 -16.39 -9.40
C GLY A 67 -0.68 -16.17 -9.85
N GLY A 68 -0.13 -17.08 -10.64
CA GLY A 68 1.30 -17.05 -10.98
C GLY A 68 2.14 -17.90 -10.03
N GLN A 69 3.36 -18.20 -10.49
CA GLN A 69 4.22 -19.21 -9.86
C GLN A 69 5.39 -18.59 -9.08
N ASN A 70 5.55 -17.26 -9.15
CA ASN A 70 6.66 -16.56 -8.54
C ASN A 70 6.18 -15.64 -7.43
N THR A 71 7.01 -15.48 -6.39
CA THR A 71 6.76 -14.56 -5.28
C THR A 71 8.06 -13.88 -4.88
N ASN A 72 8.04 -12.54 -4.85
CA ASN A 72 9.13 -11.74 -4.31
C ASN A 72 8.68 -11.04 -3.03
N GLN A 73 9.59 -10.91 -2.07
CA GLN A 73 9.34 -10.23 -0.80
C GLN A 73 10.47 -9.26 -0.51
N VAL A 74 10.11 -8.04 -0.10
CA VAL A 74 11.06 -7.01 0.34
C VAL A 74 10.67 -6.55 1.74
N ASN A 75 11.61 -6.67 2.67
CA ASN A 75 11.48 -6.09 4.00
C ASN A 75 11.96 -4.64 3.95
N CYS A 76 11.07 -3.71 4.25
CA CYS A 76 11.36 -2.28 4.26
C CYS A 76 11.91 -1.92 5.64
N LEU A 77 13.24 -1.89 5.77
CA LEU A 77 13.93 -1.44 6.99
C LEU A 77 14.12 0.08 7.04
N ILE A 78 13.94 0.76 5.90
CA ILE A 78 14.01 2.21 5.76
C ILE A 78 12.68 2.65 5.15
N PHE A 79 12.10 3.74 5.66
CA PHE A 79 10.89 4.39 5.13
C PHE A 79 11.15 4.99 3.74
N PHE A 80 11.51 4.16 2.77
CA PHE A 80 11.47 4.55 1.38
C PHE A 80 10.00 4.47 0.98
N MET A 81 9.38 5.64 0.77
CA MET A 81 8.11 5.71 0.06
C MET A 81 8.31 5.02 -1.29
N MET A 82 7.87 3.77 -1.38
CA MET A 82 7.95 3.01 -2.61
C MET A 82 6.98 3.68 -3.58
N LYS A 83 7.53 4.41 -4.55
CA LYS A 83 6.83 4.75 -5.79
C LYS A 83 6.54 3.41 -6.46
N ILE A 84 5.35 2.88 -6.24
CA ILE A 84 4.89 1.68 -6.93
C ILE A 84 4.73 2.07 -8.40
N ILE A 85 5.62 1.53 -9.22
CA ILE A 85 5.56 1.54 -10.68
C ILE A 85 4.45 0.57 -11.07
N ILE A 86 3.49 1.07 -11.84
CA ILE A 86 2.71 0.29 -12.80
C ILE A 86 2.98 0.93 -14.17
#